data_AF-A0AAD9UED2-F1
#
_entry.id   AF-A0AAD9UED2-F1
#
_cell.length_a   1.000
_cell.length_b   1.000
_cell.length_c   1.000
_cell.angle_alpha   90.00
_cell.angle_beta   90.00
_cell.angle_gamma   90.00
#
_symmetry.space_group_name_H-M   'P 1'
#
loop_
_entity.id
_entity.type
_entity.pdbx_description
1 polymer ?
#
loop_
_entity_poly.entity_id
_entity_poly.type
_entity_poly.pdbx_seq_one_letter_code
_entity_poly.pdbx_strand_id
1 'polypeptide(L)'
;MAINNCIFSVKQASVINYEDQCFSVVIGDKHKTLDLVAPDRDVKCTWVTGLKHLHKKLLTADLCTKHEMWIKGLFKMADKNVDNVLSLKEIIGLLKHLNIECDFDTAKRMFQEADTDKTQKKKGEDSLDLEEFLRFYKLMTHREEIQQLFDK
;
A
#
# COMPACT_ATOMS: atom_id res chain seq x y z
N MET A 1 -23.66 16.42 -57.56
CA MET A 1 -23.14 16.71 -56.21
C MET A 1 -23.86 17.98 -55.75
N ALA A 2 -24.58 18.08 -54.65
CA ALA A 2 -24.52 17.33 -53.40
C ALA A 2 -25.93 17.00 -52.90
N ILE A 3 -26.09 15.79 -52.39
CA ILE A 3 -27.17 15.41 -51.48
C ILE A 3 -26.57 15.61 -50.09
N ASN A 4 -27.16 16.48 -49.27
CA ASN A 4 -26.93 16.48 -47.83
C ASN A 4 -28.15 17.05 -47.11
N ASN A 5 -29.21 16.25 -47.07
CA ASN A 5 -30.25 16.38 -46.05
C ASN A 5 -29.74 15.69 -44.78
N CYS A 6 -28.98 16.41 -43.95
CA CYS A 6 -28.76 16.00 -42.57
C CYS A 6 -29.98 16.40 -41.74
N ILE A 7 -30.80 15.41 -41.43
CA ILE A 7 -31.89 15.51 -40.46
C ILE A 7 -31.25 15.80 -39.09
N PHE A 8 -31.48 17.01 -38.57
CA PHE A 8 -31.20 17.31 -37.17
C PHE A 8 -32.12 16.46 -36.29
N SER A 9 -31.61 15.31 -35.84
CA SER A 9 -32.21 14.60 -34.72
C SER A 9 -31.70 15.28 -33.44
N VAL A 10 -32.50 16.20 -32.91
CA VAL A 10 -32.39 16.60 -31.50
C VAL A 10 -32.77 15.36 -30.69
N LYS A 11 -31.78 14.55 -30.32
CA LYS A 11 -31.97 13.61 -29.21
C LYS A 11 -32.25 14.46 -27.99
N GLN A 12 -33.49 14.39 -27.54
CA GLN A 12 -33.94 14.90 -26.26
C GLN A 12 -32.93 14.42 -25.21
N ALA A 13 -32.06 15.32 -24.76
CA ALA A 13 -31.14 15.03 -23.68
C ALA A 13 -32.01 14.74 -22.46
N SER A 14 -32.12 13.47 -22.09
CA SER A 14 -32.51 13.13 -20.73
C SER A 14 -31.57 13.91 -19.83
N VAL A 15 -32.10 14.83 -19.03
CA VAL A 15 -31.35 15.48 -17.96
C VAL A 15 -30.96 14.35 -17.00
N ILE A 16 -29.78 13.77 -17.20
CA ILE A 16 -29.25 12.75 -16.30
C ILE A 16 -28.83 13.52 -15.05
N ASN A 17 -29.57 13.34 -13.97
CA ASN A 17 -29.22 13.91 -12.68
C ASN A 17 -28.04 13.11 -12.09
N TYR A 18 -26.82 13.58 -12.35
CA TYR A 18 -25.59 12.93 -11.87
C TYR A 18 -25.34 13.11 -10.36
N GLU A 19 -26.12 13.92 -9.65
CA GLU A 19 -25.92 14.16 -8.20
C GLU A 19 -25.99 12.87 -7.38
N ASP A 20 -26.86 11.94 -7.79
CA ASP A 20 -27.03 10.64 -7.14
C ASP A 20 -25.90 9.64 -7.46
N GLN A 21 -24.97 9.98 -8.35
CA GLN A 21 -23.83 9.15 -8.76
C GLN A 21 -22.48 9.71 -8.30
N CYS A 22 -22.42 11.01 -7.98
CA CYS A 22 -21.20 11.67 -7.54
C CYS A 22 -20.93 11.49 -6.04
N PHE A 23 -19.66 11.34 -5.66
CA PHE A 23 -19.20 11.40 -4.28
C PHE A 23 -17.74 11.85 -4.21
N SER A 24 -17.34 12.45 -3.09
CA SER A 24 -15.99 12.97 -2.87
C SER A 24 -15.29 12.22 -1.74
N VAL A 25 -13.99 11.98 -1.89
CA VAL A 25 -13.14 11.38 -0.86
C VAL A 25 -12.09 12.40 -0.44
N VAL A 26 -12.04 12.70 0.86
CA VAL A 26 -11.03 13.61 1.42
C VAL A 26 -9.88 12.76 1.98
N ILE A 27 -8.66 13.01 1.51
CA ILE A 27 -7.47 12.17 1.74
C ILE A 27 -6.34 12.99 2.37
N GLY A 28 -5.78 12.43 3.45
CA GLY A 28 -4.56 12.90 4.10
C GLY A 28 -4.71 14.18 4.91
N ASP A 29 -3.65 14.55 5.62
CA ASP A 29 -3.63 15.69 6.57
C ASP A 29 -3.80 17.04 5.87
N LYS A 30 -3.50 17.09 4.57
CA LYS A 30 -3.69 18.29 3.73
C LYS A 30 -5.10 18.41 3.16
N HIS A 31 -6.03 17.55 3.57
CA HIS A 31 -7.42 17.54 3.13
C HIS A 31 -7.58 17.61 1.60
N LYS A 32 -6.83 16.78 0.86
CA LYS A 32 -6.97 16.72 -0.60
C LYS A 32 -8.29 16.04 -0.94
N THR A 33 -9.09 16.65 -1.82
CA THR A 33 -10.37 16.09 -2.25
C THR A 33 -10.23 15.40 -3.60
N LEU A 34 -10.75 14.18 -3.70
CA LEU A 34 -10.91 13.42 -4.93
C LEU A 34 -12.40 13.27 -5.23
N ASP A 35 -12.87 13.91 -6.29
CA ASP A 35 -14.26 13.83 -6.74
C ASP A 35 -14.43 12.69 -7.76
N LEU A 36 -15.39 11.80 -7.53
CA LEU A 36 -15.64 10.60 -8.32
C LEU A 36 -17.10 10.54 -8.76
N VAL A 37 -17.34 9.98 -9.95
CA VAL A 37 -18.68 9.71 -10.48
C VAL A 37 -18.82 8.21 -10.69
N ALA A 38 -19.77 7.58 -10.00
CA ALA A 38 -20.08 6.17 -10.15
C ALA A 38 -20.97 5.92 -11.39
N PRO A 39 -20.99 4.70 -11.96
CA PRO A 39 -21.89 4.35 -13.05
C PRO A 39 -23.39 4.44 -12.67
N ASP A 40 -23.71 4.18 -11.41
CA ASP A 40 -25.06 4.23 -10.85
C ASP A 40 -25.04 4.49 -9.33
N ARG A 41 -26.25 4.70 -8.77
CA ARG A 41 -26.46 5.01 -7.36
C ARG A 41 -26.04 3.87 -6.43
N ASP A 42 -26.25 2.62 -6.83
CA ASP A 42 -25.97 1.46 -5.99
C ASP A 42 -24.45 1.23 -5.87
N VAL A 43 -23.72 1.45 -6.98
CA VAL A 43 -22.25 1.44 -6.99
C VAL A 43 -21.70 2.56 -6.11
N LYS A 44 -22.22 3.80 -6.21
CA LYS A 44 -21.87 4.89 -5.28
C LYS A 44 -22.11 4.47 -3.83
N CYS A 45 -23.30 3.98 -3.50
CA CYS A 45 -23.65 3.57 -2.13
C CYS A 45 -22.70 2.48 -1.62
N THR A 46 -22.33 1.53 -2.46
CA THR A 46 -21.37 0.47 -2.13
C THR A 46 -19.99 1.03 -1.83
N TRP A 47 -19.46 1.91 -2.69
CA TRP A 47 -18.18 2.58 -2.46
C TRP A 47 -18.16 3.42 -1.19
N VAL A 48 -19.17 4.27 -1.00
CA VAL A 48 -19.27 5.13 0.19
C VAL A 48 -19.35 4.30 1.47
N THR A 49 -20.13 3.22 1.46
CA THR A 49 -20.27 2.33 2.63
C THR A 49 -18.98 1.59 2.91
N GLY A 50 -18.35 1.03 1.88
CA GLY A 50 -17.07 0.31 1.99
C GLY A 50 -15.95 1.22 2.51
N LEU A 51 -15.80 2.42 1.96
CA LEU A 51 -14.80 3.40 2.38
C LEU A 51 -15.02 3.84 3.84
N LYS A 52 -16.27 4.11 4.24
CA LYS A 52 -16.59 4.43 5.64
C LYS A 52 -16.27 3.28 6.58
N HIS A 53 -16.56 2.04 6.18
CA HIS A 53 -16.26 0.86 6.97
C HIS A 53 -14.74 0.66 7.14
N LEU A 54 -13.99 0.76 6.04
CA LEU A 54 -12.52 0.67 6.08
C LEU A 54 -11.91 1.77 6.95
N HIS A 55 -12.41 3.00 6.85
CA HIS A 55 -11.97 4.12 7.69
C HIS A 55 -12.22 3.84 9.17
N LYS A 56 -13.43 3.38 9.54
CA LYS A 56 -13.74 3.00 10.92
C LYS A 56 -12.82 1.89 11.42
N LYS A 57 -12.61 0.85 10.62
CA LYS A 57 -11.72 -0.27 10.96
C LYS A 57 -10.29 0.21 11.21
N LEU A 58 -9.79 1.15 10.42
CA LEU A 58 -8.46 1.74 10.59
C LEU A 58 -8.36 2.55 11.90
N LEU A 59 -9.40 3.32 12.24
CA LEU A 59 -9.44 4.08 13.49
C LEU A 59 -9.44 3.17 14.72
N THR A 60 -10.26 2.11 14.68
CA THR A 60 -10.41 1.14 15.78
C THR A 60 -9.33 0.06 15.80
N ALA A 61 -8.39 0.06 14.85
CA ALA A 61 -7.30 -0.90 14.82
C ALA A 61 -6.44 -0.74 16.08
N ASP A 62 -6.08 -1.89 16.66
CA ASP A 62 -5.19 -1.96 17.80
C ASP A 62 -3.75 -1.56 17.40
N LEU A 63 -2.88 -1.41 18.40
CA LEU A 63 -1.51 -0.98 18.19
C LEU A 63 -0.73 -1.99 17.33
N CYS A 64 -0.96 -3.29 17.54
CA CYS A 64 -0.33 -4.37 16.78
C CYS A 64 -0.68 -4.28 15.29
N THR A 65 -1.97 -4.14 14.95
CA THR A 65 -2.39 -3.99 13.55
C THR A 65 -1.82 -2.73 12.92
N LYS A 66 -1.84 -1.60 13.66
CA LYS A 66 -1.25 -0.33 13.17
C LYS A 66 0.24 -0.47 12.90
N HIS A 67 0.97 -1.16 13.78
CA HIS A 67 2.40 -1.42 13.62
C HIS A 67 2.67 -2.31 12.39
N GLU A 68 1.93 -3.40 12.21
CA GLU A 68 2.05 -4.25 11.02
C GLU A 68 1.73 -3.50 9.72
N MET A 69 0.68 -2.67 9.71
CA MET A 69 0.33 -1.84 8.55
C MET A 69 1.45 -0.85 8.20
N TRP A 70 2.09 -0.28 9.22
CA TRP A 70 3.22 0.62 9.02
C TRP A 70 4.43 -0.13 8.43
N ILE A 71 4.76 -1.33 8.93
CA ILE A 71 5.84 -2.15 8.35
C ILE A 71 5.53 -2.54 6.90
N LYS A 72 4.28 -2.91 6.58
CA LYS A 72 3.83 -3.15 5.20
C LYS A 72 3.96 -1.88 4.33
N GLY A 73 3.78 -0.71 4.92
CA GLY A 73 4.04 0.58 4.27
C GLY A 73 5.53 0.78 3.93
N LEU A 74 6.43 0.41 4.86
CA LEU A 74 7.87 0.45 4.60
C LEU A 74 8.28 -0.47 3.46
N PHE A 75 7.70 -1.68 3.39
CA PHE A 75 7.92 -2.61 2.29
C PHE A 75 7.59 -1.95 0.94
N LYS A 76 6.39 -1.38 0.81
CA LYS A 76 5.94 -0.69 -0.41
C LYS A 76 6.78 0.54 -0.75
N MET A 77 7.37 1.19 0.25
CA MET A 77 8.24 2.34 0.05
C MET A 77 9.63 1.92 -0.44
N ALA A 78 10.10 0.76 -0.01
CA ALA A 78 11.39 0.20 -0.39
C ALA A 78 11.36 -0.47 -1.77
N ASP A 79 10.24 -1.11 -2.13
CA ASP A 79 9.99 -1.75 -3.42
C ASP A 79 9.82 -0.69 -4.52
N LYS A 80 10.93 -0.32 -5.18
CA LYS A 80 10.95 0.78 -6.15
C LYS A 80 10.58 0.32 -7.55
N ASN A 81 10.85 -0.94 -7.87
CA ASN A 81 10.56 -1.55 -9.16
C ASN A 81 9.16 -2.19 -9.18
N VAL A 82 8.47 -2.25 -8.04
CA VAL A 82 7.09 -2.76 -7.88
C VAL A 82 7.00 -4.24 -8.27
N ASP A 83 8.04 -5.00 -7.98
CA ASP A 83 8.08 -6.45 -8.24
C ASP A 83 7.53 -7.27 -7.07
N ASN A 84 7.11 -6.61 -5.97
CA ASN A 84 6.63 -7.19 -4.72
C ASN A 84 7.67 -8.05 -4.00
N VAL A 85 8.95 -7.85 -4.29
CA VAL A 85 10.07 -8.38 -3.52
C VAL A 85 11.07 -7.26 -3.23
N LEU A 86 12.00 -7.49 -2.31
CA LEU A 86 13.03 -6.52 -1.96
C LEU A 86 14.40 -7.09 -2.21
N SER A 87 15.17 -6.38 -3.03
CA SER A 87 16.59 -6.64 -3.19
C SER A 87 17.40 -6.11 -2.00
N LEU A 88 18.61 -6.63 -1.81
CA LEU A 88 19.53 -6.13 -0.78
C LEU A 88 19.79 -4.61 -0.91
N LYS A 89 19.83 -4.09 -2.13
CA LYS A 89 20.04 -2.65 -2.39
C LYS A 89 18.87 -1.81 -1.86
N GLU A 90 17.64 -2.27 -2.04
CA GLU A 90 16.43 -1.60 -1.56
C GLU A 90 16.36 -1.61 -0.04
N ILE A 91 16.72 -2.73 0.58
CA ILE A 91 16.79 -2.84 2.05
C ILE A 91 17.85 -1.91 2.62
N ILE A 92 19.06 -1.86 2.05
CA ILE A 92 20.09 -0.92 2.50
C ILE A 92 19.59 0.53 2.35
N GLY A 93 18.90 0.84 1.25
CA GLY A 93 18.27 2.14 1.04
C GLY A 93 17.22 2.46 2.11
N LEU A 94 16.39 1.47 2.47
CA LEU A 94 15.37 1.59 3.51
C LEU A 94 16.00 1.80 4.89
N LEU A 95 17.01 1.01 5.27
CA LEU A 95 17.69 1.15 6.57
C LEU A 95 18.29 2.55 6.75
N LYS A 96 18.90 3.09 5.69
CA LYS A 96 19.38 4.48 5.68
C LYS A 96 18.24 5.49 5.83
N HIS A 97 17.10 5.25 5.17
CA HIS A 97 15.92 6.11 5.30
C HIS A 97 15.34 6.10 6.71
N LEU A 98 15.39 4.95 7.39
CA LEU A 98 14.96 4.77 8.77
C LEU A 98 15.99 5.26 9.80
N ASN A 99 17.14 5.79 9.35
CA ASN A 99 18.25 6.21 10.20
C ASN A 99 18.77 5.08 11.12
N ILE A 100 18.79 3.85 10.60
CA ILE A 100 19.36 2.68 11.28
C ILE A 100 20.79 2.54 10.77
N GLU A 101 21.75 2.71 11.68
CA GLU A 101 23.16 2.42 11.39
C GLU A 101 23.35 0.90 11.34
N CYS A 102 23.67 0.38 10.15
CA CYS A 102 23.96 -1.02 9.93
C CYS A 102 25.07 -1.13 8.88
N ASP A 103 26.10 -1.90 9.18
CA ASP A 103 27.16 -2.20 8.22
C ASP A 103 26.64 -3.16 7.14
N PHE A 104 27.28 -3.11 5.97
CA PHE A 104 26.84 -3.89 4.81
C PHE A 104 26.87 -5.40 5.09
N ASP A 105 27.88 -5.88 5.81
CA ASP A 105 28.08 -7.30 6.09
C ASP A 105 27.00 -7.83 7.06
N THR A 106 26.65 -7.06 8.08
CA THR A 106 25.55 -7.35 9.00
C THR A 106 24.21 -7.34 8.29
N ALA A 107 23.93 -6.31 7.47
CA ALA A 107 22.70 -6.23 6.69
C ALA A 107 22.57 -7.44 5.74
N LYS A 108 23.65 -7.79 5.05
CA LYS A 108 23.69 -8.95 4.14
C LYS A 108 23.48 -10.27 4.86
N ARG A 109 24.11 -10.46 6.03
CA ARG A 109 23.93 -11.67 6.84
C ARG A 109 22.48 -11.81 7.30
N MET A 110 21.89 -10.76 7.85
CA MET A 110 20.49 -10.79 8.31
C MET A 110 19.52 -10.97 7.15
N PHE A 111 19.81 -10.36 6.00
CA PHE A 111 19.05 -10.58 4.78
C PHE A 111 19.07 -12.05 4.35
N GLN A 112 20.24 -12.69 4.39
CA GLN A 112 20.37 -14.11 4.07
C GLN A 112 19.70 -15.03 5.09
N GLU A 113 19.61 -14.63 6.36
CA GLU A 113 18.90 -15.38 7.40
C GLU A 113 17.38 -15.30 7.22
N ALA A 114 16.88 -14.14 6.75
CA ALA A 114 15.46 -13.93 6.49
C ALA A 114 14.96 -14.55 5.16
N ASP A 115 15.83 -14.68 4.15
CA ASP A 115 15.50 -15.33 2.88
C ASP A 115 15.44 -16.86 3.06
N THR A 116 14.24 -17.36 3.33
CA THR A 116 13.97 -18.77 3.61
C THR A 116 13.64 -19.57 2.34
N ASP A 117 13.15 -18.91 1.29
CA ASP A 117 12.70 -19.55 0.04
C ASP A 117 13.74 -19.53 -1.10
N LYS A 118 15.02 -19.62 -0.74
CA LYS A 118 16.18 -19.70 -1.67
C LYS A 118 16.09 -20.82 -2.72
N THR A 119 15.25 -21.83 -2.50
CA THR A 119 15.13 -23.01 -3.37
C THR A 119 14.20 -22.81 -4.56
N GLN A 120 13.24 -21.88 -4.48
CA GLN A 120 12.30 -21.59 -5.55
C GLN A 120 12.70 -20.39 -6.42
N LYS A 121 13.55 -19.50 -5.89
CA LYS A 121 14.05 -18.32 -6.61
C LYS A 121 15.21 -18.72 -7.53
N LYS A 122 15.21 -18.20 -8.76
CA LYS A 122 16.27 -18.48 -9.73
C LYS A 122 17.63 -18.19 -9.09
N LYS A 123 18.56 -19.17 -9.17
CA LYS A 123 19.97 -19.03 -8.79
C LYS A 123 20.52 -17.66 -9.22
N GLY A 124 20.68 -16.73 -8.28
CA GLY A 124 21.34 -15.45 -8.52
C GLY A 124 20.64 -14.19 -8.02
N GLU A 125 19.35 -14.25 -7.63
CA GLU A 125 18.63 -13.08 -7.11
C GLU A 125 18.03 -13.37 -5.74
N ASP A 126 18.88 -13.25 -4.70
CA ASP A 126 18.40 -13.24 -3.33
C ASP A 126 17.48 -12.01 -3.15
N SER A 127 16.25 -12.23 -2.72
CA SER A 127 15.19 -11.21 -2.58
C SER A 127 14.29 -11.57 -1.40
N LEU A 128 13.71 -10.59 -0.69
CA LEU A 128 12.74 -10.85 0.38
C LEU A 128 11.33 -10.53 -0.09
N ASP A 129 10.41 -11.47 0.03
CA ASP A 129 8.99 -11.15 -0.10
C ASP A 129 8.48 -10.39 1.15
N LEU A 130 7.19 -10.07 1.17
CA LEU A 130 6.60 -9.32 2.28
C LEU A 130 6.71 -10.06 3.63
N GLU A 131 6.55 -11.38 3.63
CA GLU A 131 6.58 -12.18 4.87
C GLU A 131 8.02 -12.31 5.39
N GLU A 132 8.97 -12.57 4.50
CA GLU A 132 10.39 -12.61 4.79
C GLU A 132 10.89 -11.23 5.27
N PHE A 133 10.42 -10.15 4.67
CA PHE A 133 10.73 -8.79 5.12
C PHE A 133 10.17 -8.49 6.52
N LEU A 134 8.96 -8.94 6.84
CA LEU A 134 8.39 -8.79 8.19
C LEU A 134 9.26 -9.49 9.24
N ARG A 135 9.80 -10.67 8.91
CA ARG A 135 10.74 -11.41 9.78
C ARG A 135 12.08 -10.66 9.89
N PHE A 136 12.63 -10.22 8.77
CA PHE A 136 13.85 -9.40 8.74
C PHE A 136 13.72 -8.16 9.62
N TYR A 137 12.62 -7.41 9.51
CA TYR A 137 12.38 -6.21 10.29
C TYR A 137 12.30 -6.51 11.80
N LYS A 138 11.63 -7.61 12.19
CA LYS A 138 11.57 -8.06 13.59
C LYS A 138 12.94 -8.43 14.15
N LEU A 139 13.78 -9.10 13.35
CA LEU A 139 15.15 -9.43 13.75
C LEU A 139 16.02 -8.18 13.90
N MET A 140 15.97 -7.27 12.92
CA MET A 140 16.73 -6.02 12.91
C MET A 140 16.37 -5.08 14.06
N THR A 141 15.10 -5.07 14.48
CA THR A 141 14.61 -4.19 15.55
C THR A 141 14.47 -4.90 16.90
N HIS A 142 14.94 -6.14 16.99
CA HIS A 142 14.97 -6.87 18.25
C HIS A 142 15.89 -6.16 19.24
N ARG A 143 15.34 -5.80 20.40
CA ARG A 143 16.07 -5.15 21.49
C ARG A 143 15.90 -5.98 22.76
N GLU A 144 16.90 -6.81 23.05
CA GLU A 144 16.91 -7.72 24.20
C GLU A 144 16.66 -6.97 25.52
N GLU A 145 17.25 -5.79 25.67
CA GLU A 145 17.06 -4.90 26.83
C GLU A 145 15.60 -4.50 27.11
N ILE A 146 14.77 -4.41 26.07
CA ILE A 146 13.34 -4.09 26.22
C ILE A 146 12.57 -5.34 26.65
N GLN A 147 12.88 -6.50 26.08
CA GLN A 147 12.24 -7.77 26.47
C GLN A 147 12.51 -8.07 27.95
N GLN A 148 13.76 -7.92 28.38
CA GLN A 148 14.16 -8.11 29.78
C GLN A 148 13.46 -7.14 30.76
N LEU A 149 13.02 -5.97 30.29
CA LEU A 149 12.27 -5.02 31.11
C LEU A 149 10.81 -5.43 31.31
N PHE A 150 10.20 -6.10 30.33
CA PHE A 150 8.80 -6.53 30.36
C PHE A 150 8.60 -7.96 30.87
N ASP A 151 9.67 -8.75 30.97
CA ASP A 151 9.67 -10.10 31.57
C ASP A 151 9.78 -10.10 33.11
N LYS A 152 9.66 -8.94 33.77
CA LYS A 152 9.58 -8.78 35.23
C LYS A 152 8.17 -8.41 35.69
#